data_AF-A0ABD5KA50-F1
#
_entry.id   AF-A0ABD5KA50-F1
#
_cell.length_a   1.000
_cell.length_b   1.000
_cell.length_c   1.000
_cell.angle_alpha   90.00
_cell.angle_beta   90.00
_cell.angle_gamma   90.00
#
_symmetry.space_group_name_H-M   'P 1'
#
loop_
_entity.id
_entity.type
_entity.pdbx_description
1 polymer ?
#
loop_
_entity_poly.entity_id
_entity_poly.type
_entity_poly.pdbx_seq_one_letter_code
_entity_poly.pdbx_strand_id
1 'polypeptide(L)'
;MAILSTGPIENNPVSGVRPTQQLTIKMDNRDLINSADVLIQGYYLDGARNLYVNELINVNPNEVITKNYDGDFNAFEFVFTTSGLAEDQMGISVWGKNVEGQLVIPHRIVSSELLGANEVTGPPGTTGATGSTGAIGPTGATGVTGATGAQGTIEPNATIVGVGPNVSSQFNELRTNEKTPIIELTSVYGLSNLRDIVLTLGDATVGSNNTEFQLTTTISGSDIAILQSSERGRYESGLAGEIGIGARLPAPPTGTQVVRWGAFDDQNGLFFGQSVVNGIFVAIRRASVDTIIPQTSWNVDKLDGTGPSGATLNLSKGNIFQIVFTWYGYGVIEFRVVIPDPATLAQEVITVHRFSPNGQTSLADPNLPLRAEIFNNGTESELNLFVGGRQYSILGKYNPIFRVTSERRTVTATGSLTPILSFQRKTSFPPGSGRANSVSVKLESIDLITTDDIYYQVILGGTINGGFVNFPTATTNIPTSETALLINNTLTTIADGQVLLQGLVAGVAGSVRISASSSLLDFQLPDSEIVTLAVGNLSGGTNPVTATFSLTEEW
;
A
#
# COMPACT_ATOMS: atom_id res chain seq x y z
N MET A 1 -10.33 -34.21 -29.96
CA MET A 1 -11.66 -33.78 -30.40
C MET A 1 -12.22 -32.85 -29.35
N ALA A 2 -12.16 -31.55 -29.63
CA ALA A 2 -12.63 -30.50 -28.75
C ALA A 2 -14.05 -30.11 -29.11
N ILE A 3 -14.88 -29.91 -28.09
CA ILE A 3 -16.26 -29.46 -28.25
C ILE A 3 -16.35 -28.04 -27.70
N LEU A 4 -16.72 -27.10 -28.58
CA LEU A 4 -16.97 -25.71 -28.25
C LEU A 4 -18.47 -25.45 -28.38
N SER A 5 -19.06 -24.67 -27.47
CA SER A 5 -20.45 -24.25 -27.59
C SER A 5 -20.58 -22.76 -27.31
N THR A 6 -21.54 -22.10 -27.93
CA THR A 6 -21.96 -20.76 -27.53
C THR A 6 -22.74 -20.76 -26.21
N GLY A 7 -23.23 -21.93 -25.79
CA GLY A 7 -24.34 -22.05 -24.86
C GLY A 7 -25.66 -21.51 -25.46
N PRO A 8 -26.78 -21.63 -24.73
CA PRO A 8 -28.03 -20.99 -25.08
C PRO A 8 -27.88 -19.47 -25.14
N ILE A 9 -28.20 -18.87 -26.30
CA ILE A 9 -28.24 -17.42 -26.49
C ILE A 9 -29.69 -16.99 -26.56
N GLU A 10 -30.08 -16.06 -25.68
CA GLU A 10 -31.37 -15.37 -25.75
C GLU A 10 -31.31 -14.25 -26.79
N ASN A 11 -32.33 -14.17 -27.63
CA ASN A 11 -32.44 -13.23 -28.76
C ASN A 11 -33.89 -12.74 -28.91
N ASN A 12 -34.44 -12.22 -27.80
CA ASN A 12 -35.83 -11.74 -27.78
C ASN A 12 -36.03 -10.52 -28.69
N PRO A 13 -37.20 -10.38 -29.34
CA PRO A 13 -37.51 -9.19 -30.14
C PRO A 13 -37.52 -7.92 -29.29
N VAL A 14 -36.78 -6.88 -29.73
CA VAL A 14 -36.85 -5.53 -29.17
C VAL A 14 -37.64 -4.67 -30.17
N SER A 15 -38.79 -4.15 -29.73
CA SER A 15 -39.71 -3.41 -30.61
C SER A 15 -40.16 -4.19 -31.86
N GLY A 16 -40.30 -5.52 -31.73
CA GLY A 16 -40.75 -6.41 -32.81
C GLY A 16 -39.65 -6.91 -33.75
N VAL A 17 -38.39 -6.52 -33.53
CA VAL A 17 -37.24 -6.93 -34.35
C VAL A 17 -36.20 -7.61 -33.46
N ARG A 18 -35.69 -8.78 -33.87
CA ARG A 18 -34.63 -9.46 -33.12
C ARG A 18 -33.27 -8.82 -33.38
N PRO A 19 -32.43 -8.65 -32.35
CA PRO A 19 -31.07 -8.13 -32.51
C PRO A 19 -30.23 -8.95 -33.50
N THR A 20 -30.23 -10.27 -33.34
CA THR A 20 -29.59 -11.20 -34.28
C THR A 20 -30.64 -11.76 -35.23
N GLN A 21 -30.46 -11.55 -36.53
CA GLN A 21 -31.27 -12.16 -37.59
C GLN A 21 -30.44 -13.03 -38.53
N GLN A 22 -29.14 -12.74 -38.63
CA GLN A 22 -28.18 -13.60 -39.29
C GLN A 22 -27.00 -13.87 -38.36
N LEU A 23 -26.45 -15.08 -38.44
CA LEU A 23 -25.28 -15.47 -37.68
C LEU A 23 -24.11 -15.77 -38.63
N THR A 24 -22.96 -15.15 -38.40
CA THR A 24 -21.72 -15.43 -39.14
C THR A 24 -20.77 -16.25 -38.28
N ILE A 25 -20.34 -17.39 -38.79
CA ILE A 25 -19.32 -18.25 -38.20
C ILE A 25 -18.07 -18.13 -39.04
N LYS A 26 -16.96 -17.75 -38.41
CA LYS A 26 -15.64 -17.68 -39.05
C LYS A 26 -14.71 -18.68 -38.38
N MET A 27 -14.08 -19.51 -39.20
CA MET A 27 -13.15 -20.55 -38.79
C MET A 27 -11.81 -20.29 -39.46
N ASP A 28 -10.72 -20.35 -38.70
CA ASP A 28 -9.36 -20.25 -39.22
C ASP A 28 -8.51 -21.43 -38.76
N ASN A 29 -7.79 -22.03 -39.71
CA ASN A 29 -6.78 -23.03 -39.42
C ASN A 29 -5.39 -22.38 -39.48
N ARG A 30 -4.71 -22.29 -38.34
CA ARG A 30 -3.39 -21.65 -38.23
C ARG A 30 -2.23 -22.64 -38.44
N ASP A 31 -2.52 -23.93 -38.63
CA ASP A 31 -1.53 -24.93 -39.00
C ASP A 31 -1.11 -24.73 -40.47
N LEU A 32 0.19 -24.84 -40.72
CA LEU A 32 0.81 -24.61 -42.03
C LEU A 32 0.86 -25.87 -42.91
N ILE A 33 0.54 -27.04 -42.36
CA ILE A 33 0.75 -28.35 -42.98
C ILE A 33 -0.52 -29.20 -42.96
N ASN A 34 -1.28 -29.19 -41.86
CA ASN A 34 -2.39 -30.11 -41.64
C ASN A 34 -3.76 -29.42 -41.77
N SER A 35 -4.75 -30.13 -42.31
CA SER A 35 -6.16 -29.70 -42.28
C SER A 35 -6.86 -30.14 -40.99
N ALA A 36 -7.99 -29.50 -40.69
CA ALA A 36 -8.89 -29.89 -39.62
C ALA A 36 -10.34 -29.94 -40.13
N ASP A 37 -11.14 -30.80 -39.51
CA ASP A 37 -12.58 -30.88 -39.76
C ASP A 37 -13.34 -30.23 -38.61
N VAL A 38 -14.33 -29.40 -38.94
CA VAL A 38 -15.25 -28.76 -38.00
C VAL A 38 -16.68 -29.22 -38.31
N LEU A 39 -17.28 -29.98 -37.40
CA LEU A 39 -18.71 -30.25 -37.42
C LEU A 39 -19.46 -29.11 -36.72
N ILE A 40 -20.30 -28.40 -37.47
CA ILE A 40 -21.14 -27.30 -37.00
C ILE A 40 -22.56 -27.82 -36.79
N GLN A 41 -23.07 -27.68 -35.56
CA GLN A 41 -24.45 -27.98 -35.22
C GLN A 41 -25.13 -26.74 -34.65
N GLY A 42 -26.19 -26.28 -35.30
CA GLY A 42 -26.98 -25.12 -34.86
C GLY A 42 -28.37 -25.57 -34.42
N TYR A 43 -28.82 -25.06 -33.28
CA TYR A 43 -30.11 -25.37 -32.68
C TYR A 43 -30.91 -24.09 -32.43
N TYR A 44 -32.21 -24.11 -32.68
CA TYR A 44 -33.12 -23.10 -32.12
C TYR A 44 -33.81 -23.67 -30.88
N LEU A 45 -34.12 -22.81 -29.92
CA LEU A 45 -34.59 -23.18 -28.59
C LEU A 45 -36.00 -22.63 -28.34
N ASP A 46 -36.97 -23.51 -28.17
CA ASP A 46 -38.40 -23.19 -27.95
C ASP A 46 -39.01 -23.99 -26.79
N GLY A 47 -38.17 -24.48 -25.87
CA GLY A 47 -38.50 -25.47 -24.85
C GLY A 47 -37.90 -26.85 -25.14
N ALA A 48 -37.46 -27.08 -26.38
CA ALA A 48 -36.58 -28.19 -26.78
C ALA A 48 -35.38 -27.66 -27.58
N ARG A 49 -34.33 -28.50 -27.76
CA ARG A 49 -33.21 -28.22 -28.67
C ARG A 49 -33.56 -28.79 -30.05
N ASN A 50 -33.88 -27.93 -31.01
CA ASN A 50 -34.22 -28.34 -32.38
C ASN A 50 -33.07 -28.05 -33.33
N LEU A 51 -32.44 -29.10 -33.86
CA LEU A 51 -31.32 -29.01 -34.80
C LEU A 51 -31.80 -28.45 -36.14
N TYR A 52 -31.19 -27.36 -36.61
CA TYR A 52 -31.48 -26.76 -37.92
C TYR A 52 -30.23 -26.57 -38.81
N VAL A 53 -29.03 -26.67 -38.24
CA VAL A 53 -27.76 -26.73 -38.98
C VAL A 53 -27.01 -27.98 -38.56
N ASN A 54 -26.51 -28.75 -39.53
CA ASN A 54 -25.61 -29.88 -39.30
C ASN A 54 -24.67 -30.03 -40.50
N GLU A 55 -23.50 -29.38 -40.43
CA GLU A 55 -22.57 -29.26 -41.56
C GLU A 55 -21.15 -29.63 -41.13
N LEU A 56 -20.47 -30.49 -41.90
CA LEU A 56 -19.07 -30.84 -41.70
C LEU A 56 -18.21 -30.05 -42.68
N ILE A 57 -17.28 -29.26 -42.18
CA ILE A 57 -16.40 -28.40 -42.97
C ILE A 57 -14.95 -28.84 -42.79
N ASN A 58 -14.26 -29.15 -43.88
CA ASN A 58 -12.80 -29.28 -43.88
C ASN A 58 -12.18 -27.90 -44.08
N VAL A 59 -11.23 -27.52 -43.22
CA VAL A 59 -10.47 -26.26 -43.28
C VAL A 59 -9.01 -26.59 -43.58
N ASN A 60 -8.53 -26.22 -44.77
CA ASN A 60 -7.17 -26.51 -45.22
C ASN A 60 -6.13 -25.74 -44.39
N PRO A 61 -4.84 -26.13 -44.45
CA PRO A 61 -3.78 -25.39 -43.77
C PRO A 61 -3.77 -23.91 -44.16
N ASN A 62 -3.65 -23.02 -43.18
CA ASN A 62 -3.65 -21.56 -43.36
C ASN A 62 -4.90 -21.01 -44.07
N GLU A 63 -6.03 -21.73 -44.02
CA GLU A 63 -7.30 -21.32 -44.63
C GLU A 63 -8.23 -20.66 -43.61
N VAL A 64 -9.02 -19.69 -44.08
CA VAL A 64 -10.09 -19.05 -43.31
C VAL A 64 -11.42 -19.20 -44.05
N ILE A 65 -12.39 -19.86 -43.42
CA ILE A 65 -13.73 -20.09 -43.98
C ILE A 65 -14.75 -19.27 -43.21
N THR A 66 -15.70 -18.66 -43.92
CA THR A 66 -16.83 -17.93 -43.34
C THR A 66 -18.15 -18.55 -43.80
N LYS A 67 -19.05 -18.84 -42.87
CA LYS A 67 -20.39 -19.39 -43.10
C LYS A 67 -21.43 -18.48 -42.46
N ASN A 68 -22.58 -18.34 -43.11
CA ASN A 68 -23.70 -17.55 -42.60
C ASN A 68 -24.91 -18.45 -42.43
N TYR A 69 -25.60 -18.32 -41.30
CA TYR A 69 -26.79 -19.07 -40.94
C TYR A 69 -27.91 -18.14 -40.49
N ASP A 70 -29.14 -18.62 -40.51
CA ASP A 70 -30.28 -17.90 -39.92
C ASP A 70 -30.11 -17.82 -38.40
N GLY A 71 -30.40 -16.66 -37.82
CA GLY A 71 -30.36 -16.39 -36.39
C GLY A 71 -31.66 -15.78 -35.86
N ASP A 72 -32.71 -15.63 -36.69
CA ASP A 72 -33.97 -14.99 -36.33
C ASP A 72 -34.90 -15.88 -35.46
N PHE A 73 -34.32 -16.44 -34.39
CA PHE A 73 -35.00 -17.24 -33.38
C PHE A 73 -34.99 -16.51 -32.04
N ASN A 74 -36.01 -16.72 -31.20
CA ASN A 74 -36.05 -16.15 -29.85
C ASN A 74 -34.87 -16.62 -28.98
N ALA A 75 -34.35 -17.81 -29.25
CA ALA A 75 -33.12 -18.31 -28.68
C ALA A 75 -32.49 -19.38 -29.59
N PHE A 76 -31.17 -19.47 -29.59
CA PHE A 76 -30.41 -20.43 -30.39
C PHE A 76 -29.10 -20.84 -29.71
N GLU A 77 -28.47 -21.91 -30.18
CA GLU A 77 -27.18 -22.42 -29.71
C GLU A 77 -26.39 -22.99 -30.89
N PHE A 78 -25.07 -22.77 -30.93
CA PHE A 78 -24.18 -23.45 -31.85
C PHE A 78 -23.14 -24.29 -31.10
N VAL A 79 -22.95 -25.53 -31.55
CA VAL A 79 -21.95 -26.48 -31.07
C VAL A 79 -21.00 -26.80 -32.21
N PHE A 80 -19.71 -26.75 -31.91
CA PHE A 80 -18.62 -27.05 -32.84
C PHE A 80 -17.82 -28.22 -32.31
N THR A 81 -17.65 -29.25 -33.13
CA THR A 81 -16.74 -30.36 -32.82
C THR A 81 -15.57 -30.30 -33.79
N THR A 82 -14.37 -30.01 -33.29
CA THR A 82 -13.15 -29.98 -34.10
C THR A 82 -12.43 -31.31 -34.03
N SER A 83 -11.85 -31.74 -35.15
CA SER A 83 -11.04 -32.96 -35.25
C SER A 83 -9.99 -32.84 -36.36
N GLY A 84 -9.08 -33.81 -36.44
CA GLY A 84 -7.97 -33.81 -37.38
C GLY A 84 -6.64 -33.45 -36.72
N LEU A 85 -5.58 -33.35 -37.51
CA LEU A 85 -4.22 -33.15 -36.99
C LEU A 85 -3.93 -31.68 -36.60
N ALA A 86 -4.70 -30.72 -37.12
CA ALA A 86 -4.60 -29.29 -36.80
C ALA A 86 -5.64 -28.82 -35.76
N GLU A 87 -6.27 -29.75 -35.03
CA GLU A 87 -7.39 -29.45 -34.13
C GLU A 87 -7.05 -28.39 -33.06
N ASP A 88 -5.85 -28.46 -32.49
CA ASP A 88 -5.36 -27.56 -31.44
C ASP A 88 -5.00 -26.15 -31.95
N GLN A 89 -4.91 -25.97 -33.26
CA GLN A 89 -4.62 -24.69 -33.91
C GLN A 89 -5.84 -24.03 -34.56
N MET A 90 -7.01 -24.66 -34.47
CA MET A 90 -8.27 -24.10 -34.97
C MET A 90 -8.76 -22.90 -34.14
N GLY A 91 -9.09 -21.81 -34.83
CA GLY A 91 -9.86 -20.70 -34.29
C GLY A 91 -11.30 -20.73 -34.82
N ILE A 92 -12.28 -20.48 -33.94
CA ILE A 92 -13.71 -20.35 -34.31
C ILE A 92 -14.26 -19.10 -33.63
N SER A 93 -14.99 -18.27 -34.37
CA SER A 93 -15.71 -17.11 -33.85
C SER A 93 -17.13 -17.06 -34.40
N VAL A 94 -18.06 -16.58 -33.58
CA VAL A 94 -19.49 -16.52 -33.89
C VAL A 94 -20.00 -15.09 -33.67
N TRP A 95 -20.65 -14.54 -34.68
CA TRP A 95 -21.08 -13.15 -34.69
C TRP A 95 -22.56 -13.06 -35.08
N GLY A 96 -23.37 -12.43 -34.24
CA GLY A 96 -24.72 -12.04 -34.63
C GLY A 96 -24.70 -10.80 -35.53
N LYS A 97 -25.63 -10.71 -36.47
CA LYS A 97 -25.84 -9.57 -37.35
C LYS A 97 -27.32 -9.22 -37.48
N ASN A 98 -27.61 -7.93 -37.66
CA ASN A 98 -28.93 -7.46 -38.06
C ASN A 98 -29.17 -7.63 -39.57
N VAL A 99 -30.35 -7.22 -40.05
CA VAL A 99 -30.72 -7.31 -41.48
C VAL A 99 -29.83 -6.49 -42.40
N GLU A 100 -29.24 -5.40 -41.90
CA GLU A 100 -28.29 -4.58 -42.64
C GLU A 100 -26.86 -5.18 -42.65
N GLY A 101 -26.65 -6.34 -42.02
CA GLY A 101 -25.36 -7.02 -41.94
C GLY A 101 -24.37 -6.41 -40.93
N GLN A 102 -24.84 -5.47 -40.10
CA GLN A 102 -24.05 -4.86 -39.02
C GLN A 102 -23.92 -5.85 -37.86
N LEU A 103 -22.74 -5.89 -37.25
CA LEU A 103 -22.48 -6.75 -36.10
C LEU A 103 -23.32 -6.30 -34.91
N VAL A 104 -24.04 -7.24 -34.30
CA VAL A 104 -24.60 -7.07 -32.96
C VAL A 104 -23.67 -7.72 -31.92
N ILE A 105 -24.01 -7.62 -30.64
CA ILE A 105 -23.15 -8.04 -29.51
C ILE A 105 -22.50 -9.41 -29.80
N PRO A 106 -21.15 -9.53 -29.72
CA PRO A 106 -20.46 -10.78 -30.00
C PRO A 106 -20.94 -11.89 -29.06
N HIS A 107 -21.14 -13.09 -29.61
CA HIS A 107 -21.55 -14.23 -28.80
C HIS A 107 -20.33 -14.90 -28.18
N ARG A 108 -20.37 -15.16 -26.87
CA ARG A 108 -19.30 -15.86 -26.16
C ARG A 108 -19.28 -17.32 -26.59
N ILE A 109 -18.09 -17.86 -26.83
CA ILE A 109 -17.86 -19.30 -27.02
C ILE A 109 -17.18 -19.82 -25.75
N VAL A 110 -17.68 -20.92 -25.20
CA VAL A 110 -17.13 -21.60 -24.03
C VAL A 110 -16.70 -23.01 -24.40
N SER A 111 -15.59 -23.47 -23.81
CA SER A 111 -15.21 -24.89 -23.87
C SER A 111 -16.17 -25.72 -23.02
N SER A 112 -16.51 -26.93 -23.49
CA SER A 112 -17.48 -27.79 -22.81
C SER A 112 -17.11 -28.15 -21.37
N GLU A 113 -15.81 -28.13 -21.02
CA GLU A 113 -15.31 -28.38 -19.66
C GLU A 113 -15.79 -27.33 -18.64
N LEU A 114 -16.15 -26.12 -19.09
CA LEU A 114 -16.63 -25.03 -18.24
C LEU A 114 -18.15 -25.08 -17.98
N LEU A 115 -18.91 -25.90 -18.73
CA LEU A 115 -20.37 -26.00 -18.65
C LEU A 115 -20.88 -26.98 -17.58
N GLY A 116 -19.97 -27.66 -16.86
CA GLY A 116 -20.29 -28.69 -15.86
C GLY A 116 -20.10 -28.30 -14.39
N ALA A 117 -19.69 -27.06 -14.08
CA ALA A 117 -19.55 -26.59 -12.70
C ALA A 117 -20.91 -26.15 -12.13
N ASN A 118 -21.82 -27.11 -11.95
CA ASN A 118 -23.13 -26.87 -11.37
C ASN A 118 -23.05 -26.57 -9.87
N GLU A 119 -23.80 -25.54 -9.52
CA GLU A 119 -24.23 -25.12 -8.20
C GLU A 119 -24.82 -26.29 -7.40
N VAL A 120 -24.35 -26.46 -6.16
CA VAL A 120 -25.05 -27.22 -5.12
C VAL A 120 -25.49 -26.22 -4.05
N THR A 121 -26.69 -25.66 -4.20
CA THR A 121 -27.40 -24.96 -3.13
C THR A 121 -28.48 -25.89 -2.56
N GLY A 122 -28.39 -26.15 -1.25
CA GLY A 122 -29.30 -27.06 -0.55
C GLY A 122 -30.74 -26.51 -0.46
N PRO A 123 -31.75 -27.38 -0.29
CA PRO A 123 -33.16 -26.99 -0.30
C PRO A 123 -33.53 -26.09 0.91
N PRO A 124 -34.28 -24.99 0.71
CA PRO A 124 -34.80 -24.15 1.80
C PRO A 124 -35.80 -24.88 2.70
N GLY A 125 -35.73 -24.63 4.02
CA GLY A 125 -36.63 -25.20 5.03
C GLY A 125 -38.07 -24.70 4.90
N THR A 126 -39.02 -25.55 5.30
CA THR A 126 -40.47 -25.31 5.18
C THR A 126 -40.97 -24.14 6.05
N THR A 127 -41.66 -23.18 5.43
CA THR A 127 -42.36 -22.06 6.07
C THR A 127 -43.47 -22.54 7.01
N GLY A 128 -43.48 -22.08 8.25
CA GLY A 128 -44.53 -22.37 9.25
C GLY A 128 -45.85 -21.65 8.97
N ALA A 129 -46.96 -22.28 9.36
CA ALA A 129 -48.33 -21.82 9.09
C ALA A 129 -48.63 -20.43 9.68
N THR A 130 -49.17 -19.54 8.85
CA THR A 130 -49.66 -18.21 9.23
C THR A 130 -50.92 -18.31 10.10
N GLY A 131 -50.90 -17.70 11.29
CA GLY A 131 -52.06 -17.57 12.16
C GLY A 131 -53.11 -16.60 11.61
N SER A 132 -54.38 -16.84 11.93
CA SER A 132 -55.54 -16.09 11.43
C SER A 132 -55.47 -14.59 11.71
N THR A 133 -55.48 -13.78 10.65
CA THR A 133 -55.56 -12.31 10.70
C THR A 133 -56.95 -11.86 11.18
N GLY A 134 -56.99 -11.06 12.25
CA GLY A 134 -58.21 -10.39 12.72
C GLY A 134 -58.64 -9.26 11.77
N ALA A 135 -59.94 -8.95 11.74
CA ALA A 135 -60.55 -8.00 10.80
C ALA A 135 -59.87 -6.61 10.85
N ILE A 136 -59.39 -6.16 9.69
CA ILE A 136 -58.81 -4.83 9.46
C ILE A 136 -59.96 -3.83 9.24
N GLY A 137 -60.00 -2.76 10.04
CA GLY A 137 -60.90 -1.63 9.82
C GLY A 137 -60.58 -0.88 8.52
N PRO A 138 -61.51 -0.10 7.95
CA PRO A 138 -61.35 0.49 6.61
C PRO A 138 -60.09 1.36 6.55
N THR A 139 -59.13 0.93 5.74
CA THR A 139 -57.90 1.68 5.43
C THR A 139 -58.29 2.93 4.64
N GLY A 140 -57.92 4.11 5.15
CA GLY A 140 -58.07 5.37 4.43
C GLY A 140 -57.31 5.36 3.12
N ALA A 141 -57.79 6.12 2.13
CA ALA A 141 -57.22 6.17 0.78
C ALA A 141 -55.70 6.36 0.82
N THR A 142 -54.98 5.42 0.22
CA THR A 142 -53.53 5.50 0.01
C THR A 142 -53.23 6.75 -0.81
N GLY A 143 -52.48 7.69 -0.23
CA GLY A 143 -51.98 8.85 -0.96
C GLY A 143 -51.10 8.41 -2.13
N VAL A 144 -51.09 9.20 -3.21
CA VAL A 144 -50.33 8.91 -4.43
C VAL A 144 -48.88 8.58 -4.09
N THR A 145 -48.41 7.41 -4.53
CA THR A 145 -46.99 7.05 -4.48
C THR A 145 -46.22 8.10 -5.28
N GLY A 146 -45.33 8.83 -4.61
CA GLY A 146 -44.42 9.76 -5.30
C GLY A 146 -43.59 9.02 -6.34
N ALA A 147 -43.23 9.71 -7.44
CA ALA A 147 -42.43 9.13 -8.50
C ALA A 147 -41.21 8.41 -7.92
N THR A 148 -41.04 7.14 -8.27
CA THR A 148 -39.81 6.40 -8.00
C THR A 148 -38.67 7.19 -8.62
N GLY A 149 -37.75 7.70 -7.80
CA GLY A 149 -36.53 8.34 -8.28
C GLY A 149 -35.78 7.38 -9.20
N ALA A 150 -35.04 7.92 -10.17
CA ALA A 150 -34.26 7.11 -11.10
C ALA A 150 -33.46 6.05 -10.32
N GLN A 151 -33.72 4.78 -10.60
CA GLN A 151 -32.93 3.68 -10.08
C GLN A 151 -31.50 3.90 -10.58
N GLY A 152 -30.57 4.15 -9.66
CA GLY A 152 -29.15 4.25 -10.00
C GLY A 152 -28.72 2.96 -10.69
N THR A 153 -28.29 3.06 -11.94
CA THR A 153 -27.74 1.93 -12.68
C THR A 153 -26.47 1.48 -11.96
N ILE A 154 -26.53 0.35 -11.27
CA ILE A 154 -25.31 -0.37 -10.93
C ILE A 154 -24.86 -1.00 -12.24
N GLU A 155 -23.72 -0.56 -12.78
CA GLU A 155 -23.03 -1.19 -13.90
C GLU A 155 -22.27 -2.41 -13.34
N PRO A 156 -22.79 -3.65 -13.46
CA PRO A 156 -22.07 -4.85 -13.00
C PRO A 156 -20.80 -5.12 -13.81
N ASN A 157 -20.59 -4.38 -14.91
CA ASN A 157 -19.49 -4.54 -15.85
C ASN A 157 -18.77 -3.20 -16.03
N ALA A 158 -18.00 -2.75 -15.02
CA ALA A 158 -17.09 -1.63 -15.21
C ALA A 158 -16.07 -1.97 -16.31
N THR A 159 -16.33 -1.52 -17.54
CA THR A 159 -15.43 -1.71 -18.66
C THR A 159 -14.39 -0.60 -18.61
N ILE A 160 -13.14 -0.95 -18.31
CA ILE A 160 -12.03 0.01 -18.39
C ILE A 160 -11.75 0.25 -19.87
N VAL A 161 -12.30 1.33 -20.41
CA VAL A 161 -12.07 1.77 -21.79
C VAL A 161 -10.80 2.61 -21.88
N GLY A 162 -10.06 2.50 -23.00
CA GLY A 162 -8.87 3.31 -23.23
C GLY A 162 -7.59 2.81 -22.55
N VAL A 163 -7.54 1.54 -22.12
CA VAL A 163 -6.29 0.89 -21.70
C VAL A 163 -5.38 0.73 -22.91
N GLY A 164 -4.53 1.73 -23.15
CA GLY A 164 -3.61 1.75 -24.27
C GLY A 164 -2.45 0.75 -24.10
N PRO A 165 -1.67 0.52 -25.16
CA PRO A 165 -0.50 -0.36 -25.12
C PRO A 165 0.57 0.12 -24.09
N ASN A 166 0.54 1.39 -23.70
CA ASN A 166 1.48 1.97 -22.73
C ASN A 166 1.34 1.39 -21.31
N VAL A 167 0.18 0.83 -20.97
CA VAL A 167 -0.11 0.26 -19.64
C VAL A 167 -0.48 -1.24 -19.71
N SER A 168 -0.32 -1.86 -20.87
CA SER A 168 -0.62 -3.28 -21.12
C SER A 168 0.64 -4.13 -21.27
N SER A 169 0.57 -5.40 -20.89
CA SER A 169 1.59 -6.42 -21.20
C SER A 169 1.58 -6.76 -22.70
N GLN A 170 2.58 -7.50 -23.18
CA GLN A 170 2.58 -8.01 -24.56
C GLN A 170 1.44 -9.00 -24.83
N PHE A 171 0.78 -9.48 -23.77
CA PHE A 171 -0.39 -10.37 -23.81
C PHE A 171 -1.71 -9.64 -23.50
N ASN A 172 -1.73 -8.31 -23.59
CA ASN A 172 -2.90 -7.45 -23.31
C ASN A 172 -3.44 -7.52 -21.86
N GLU A 173 -2.59 -7.87 -20.90
CA GLU A 173 -2.93 -7.81 -19.48
C GLU A 173 -2.64 -6.42 -18.91
N LEU A 174 -3.47 -5.94 -17.98
CA LEU A 174 -3.19 -4.68 -17.29
C LEU A 174 -1.93 -4.82 -16.43
N ARG A 175 -0.92 -3.98 -16.66
CA ARG A 175 0.24 -3.90 -15.78
C ARG A 175 -0.13 -3.09 -14.54
N THR A 176 -0.23 -3.77 -13.41
CA THR A 176 -0.45 -3.15 -12.10
C THR A 176 0.86 -3.04 -11.35
N ASN A 177 0.90 -2.11 -10.39
CA ASN A 177 2.00 -2.00 -9.46
C ASN A 177 1.53 -2.43 -8.07
N GLU A 178 2.38 -3.13 -7.34
CA GLU A 178 2.11 -3.49 -5.94
C GLU A 178 2.38 -2.28 -5.05
N LYS A 179 1.56 -2.11 -4.01
CA LYS A 179 1.85 -1.16 -2.93
C LYS A 179 2.60 -1.90 -1.84
N THR A 180 3.89 -1.60 -1.68
CA THR A 180 4.74 -2.20 -0.66
C THR A 180 4.80 -1.29 0.57
N PRO A 181 4.18 -1.64 1.71
CA PRO A 181 4.26 -0.85 2.92
C PRO A 181 5.69 -0.88 3.50
N ILE A 182 6.18 0.29 3.89
CA ILE A 182 7.48 0.45 4.58
C ILE A 182 7.22 0.85 6.03
N ILE A 183 6.39 1.87 6.23
CA ILE A 183 5.97 2.31 7.56
C ILE A 183 4.48 2.06 7.70
N GLU A 184 4.10 1.35 8.76
CA GLU A 184 2.70 1.11 9.13
C GLU A 184 2.51 1.35 10.63
N LEU A 185 1.90 2.49 10.97
CA LEU A 185 1.69 2.89 12.36
C LEU A 185 0.20 3.04 12.64
N THR A 186 -0.29 2.25 13.60
CA THR A 186 -1.67 2.28 14.08
C THR A 186 -1.75 2.92 15.46
N SER A 187 -2.69 3.83 15.66
CA SER A 187 -2.87 4.56 16.93
C SER A 187 -3.49 3.74 18.07
N VAL A 188 -4.14 2.61 17.77
CA VAL A 188 -4.88 1.80 18.76
C VAL A 188 -4.02 1.21 19.87
N TYR A 189 -2.71 1.10 19.67
CA TYR A 189 -1.77 0.54 20.66
C TYR A 189 -1.01 1.60 21.46
N GLY A 190 -1.38 2.87 21.32
CA GLY A 190 -0.70 3.98 21.98
C GLY A 190 0.72 4.19 21.48
N LEU A 191 1.49 4.98 22.24
CA LEU A 191 2.86 5.35 21.91
C LEU A 191 3.83 4.21 22.20
N SER A 192 4.84 4.08 21.35
CA SER A 192 5.91 3.10 21.52
C SER A 192 7.26 3.73 21.20
N ASN A 193 8.22 3.73 22.13
CA ASN A 193 9.58 4.23 21.89
C ASN A 193 10.29 3.54 20.70
N LEU A 194 9.85 2.35 20.30
CA LEU A 194 10.37 1.63 19.14
C LEU A 194 9.92 2.23 17.80
N ARG A 195 8.77 2.91 17.78
CA ARG A 195 8.05 3.33 16.57
C ARG A 195 7.78 4.82 16.51
N ASP A 196 7.73 5.47 17.67
CA ASP A 196 7.36 6.86 17.85
C ASP A 196 8.48 7.62 18.56
N ILE A 197 8.84 8.76 17.97
CA ILE A 197 9.69 9.77 18.57
C ILE A 197 8.76 10.90 19.00
N VAL A 198 8.77 11.18 20.30
CA VAL A 198 7.98 12.25 20.93
C VAL A 198 8.91 13.36 21.38
N LEU A 199 8.64 14.59 20.94
CA LEU A 199 9.36 15.78 21.38
C LEU A 199 8.34 16.80 21.90
N THR A 200 8.55 17.25 23.13
CA THR A 200 7.71 18.27 23.77
C THR A 200 8.56 19.40 24.34
N LEU A 201 8.07 20.64 24.23
CA LEU A 201 8.60 21.81 24.91
C LEU A 201 7.48 22.50 25.69
N GLY A 202 7.81 23.07 26.84
CA GLY A 202 6.82 23.70 27.72
C GLY A 202 5.91 22.65 28.36
N ASP A 203 4.61 22.97 28.43
CA ASP A 203 3.58 22.11 29.02
C ASP A 203 2.82 21.30 27.96
N ALA A 204 3.33 21.26 26.74
CA ALA A 204 2.76 20.48 25.64
C ALA A 204 2.82 18.98 25.93
N THR A 205 1.84 18.22 25.42
CA THR A 205 1.83 16.76 25.56
C THR A 205 1.63 16.06 24.23
N VAL A 206 2.16 14.84 24.14
CA VAL A 206 1.80 13.86 23.13
C VAL A 206 1.38 12.60 23.86
N GLY A 207 0.13 12.18 23.66
CA GLY A 207 -0.45 11.02 24.31
C GLY A 207 -1.34 10.22 23.35
N SER A 208 -2.15 9.34 23.93
CA SER A 208 -3.21 8.61 23.21
C SER A 208 -4.50 8.66 24.00
N ASN A 209 -5.63 8.77 23.30
CA ASN A 209 -6.97 8.70 23.89
C ASN A 209 -7.60 7.29 23.75
N ASN A 210 -6.77 6.25 23.58
CA ASN A 210 -7.11 4.86 23.26
C ASN A 210 -7.54 4.59 21.81
N THR A 211 -7.77 5.62 20.99
CA THR A 211 -8.16 5.45 19.57
C THR A 211 -7.23 6.21 18.63
N GLU A 212 -6.86 7.42 18.99
CA GLU A 212 -6.00 8.33 18.24
C GLU A 212 -4.83 8.77 19.13
N PHE A 213 -3.73 9.15 18.50
CA PHE A 213 -2.74 9.98 19.17
C PHE A 213 -3.29 11.39 19.34
N GLN A 214 -2.94 12.04 20.44
CA GLN A 214 -3.36 13.40 20.73
C GLN A 214 -2.14 14.25 21.06
N LEU A 215 -1.95 15.32 20.29
CA LEU A 215 -0.97 16.36 20.57
C LEU A 215 -1.72 17.55 21.16
N THR A 216 -1.24 18.10 22.27
CA THR A 216 -1.86 19.25 22.95
C THR A 216 -0.87 20.36 23.27
N THR A 217 -1.23 21.61 23.00
CA THR A 217 -0.63 22.78 23.65
C THR A 217 -1.58 23.31 24.72
N THR A 218 -1.02 23.98 25.72
CA THR A 218 -1.74 24.66 26.77
C THR A 218 -1.83 26.17 26.47
N ILE A 219 -2.12 26.98 27.49
CA ILE A 219 -2.02 28.44 27.41
C ILE A 219 -0.57 28.96 27.42
N SER A 220 0.45 28.09 27.46
CA SER A 220 1.85 28.50 27.36
C SER A 220 2.25 28.76 25.90
N GLY A 221 2.70 29.99 25.61
CA GLY A 221 3.12 30.40 24.27
C GLY A 221 4.34 29.65 23.71
N SER A 222 5.15 29.02 24.56
CA SER A 222 6.34 28.26 24.14
C SER A 222 6.04 26.80 23.78
N ASP A 223 4.79 26.36 23.92
CA ASP A 223 4.42 24.96 23.79
C ASP A 223 4.66 24.43 22.37
N ILE A 224 5.37 23.31 22.31
CA ILE A 224 5.62 22.54 21.08
C ILE A 224 5.35 21.08 21.40
N ALA A 225 4.53 20.41 20.59
CA ALA A 225 4.37 18.97 20.62
C ALA A 225 4.61 18.39 19.23
N ILE A 226 5.46 17.36 19.14
CA ILE A 226 5.81 16.66 17.91
C ILE A 226 5.65 15.15 18.12
N LEU A 227 4.93 14.51 17.22
CA LEU A 227 4.85 13.07 17.07
C LEU A 227 5.48 12.69 15.72
N GLN A 228 6.52 11.87 15.76
CA GLN A 228 7.28 11.48 14.58
C GLN A 228 7.48 9.95 14.54
N SER A 229 7.54 9.34 13.36
CA SER A 229 7.97 7.94 13.24
C SER A 229 9.47 7.78 13.49
N SER A 230 9.88 6.69 14.13
CA SER A 230 11.30 6.30 14.25
C SER A 230 11.90 5.90 12.90
N GLU A 231 11.10 5.22 12.09
CA GLU A 231 11.43 4.88 10.71
C GLU A 231 11.17 6.04 9.76
N ARG A 232 11.97 6.12 8.70
CA ARG A 232 11.88 7.14 7.67
C ARG A 232 11.49 6.47 6.36
N GLY A 233 10.52 7.04 5.66
CA GLY A 233 10.09 6.53 4.36
C GLY A 233 11.23 6.69 3.36
N ARG A 234 11.78 5.57 2.87
CA ARG A 234 12.86 5.56 1.88
C ARG A 234 12.31 5.81 0.49
N TYR A 235 12.89 6.77 -0.22
CA TYR A 235 12.62 6.93 -1.66
C TYR A 235 13.46 5.98 -2.50
N GLU A 236 12.83 5.29 -3.44
CA GLU A 236 13.48 4.43 -4.42
C GLU A 236 13.45 5.05 -5.81
N SER A 237 14.61 5.17 -6.44
CA SER A 237 14.69 5.68 -7.82
C SER A 237 13.96 4.74 -8.77
N GLY A 238 13.01 5.28 -9.53
CA GLY A 238 12.17 4.52 -10.47
C GLY A 238 10.77 4.25 -9.94
N LEU A 239 10.53 4.48 -8.64
CA LEU A 239 9.25 4.23 -7.99
C LEU A 239 8.70 5.53 -7.38
N ALA A 240 7.40 5.52 -7.06
CA ALA A 240 6.75 6.60 -6.34
C ALA A 240 6.60 6.24 -4.87
N GLY A 241 6.77 7.23 -3.98
CA GLY A 241 6.40 7.13 -2.58
C GLY A 241 4.97 7.61 -2.37
N GLU A 242 4.19 6.87 -1.58
CA GLU A 242 2.86 7.27 -1.12
C GLU A 242 2.85 7.38 0.40
N ILE A 243 2.55 8.56 0.90
CA ILE A 243 2.35 8.88 2.31
C ILE A 243 0.85 8.89 2.59
N GLY A 244 0.46 8.37 3.75
CA GLY A 244 -0.90 8.48 4.26
C GLY A 244 -0.91 8.86 5.74
N ILE A 245 -1.77 9.78 6.14
CA ILE A 245 -1.94 10.18 7.53
C ILE A 245 -3.40 10.55 7.79
N GLY A 246 -4.01 9.91 8.79
CA GLY A 246 -5.30 10.33 9.32
C GLY A 246 -5.11 11.48 10.31
N ALA A 247 -5.76 12.61 10.08
CA ALA A 247 -5.67 13.76 10.97
C ALA A 247 -7.02 14.43 11.19
N ARG A 248 -7.24 14.92 12.41
CA ARG A 248 -8.44 15.66 12.82
C ARG A 248 -8.05 16.84 13.70
N LEU A 249 -8.53 18.01 13.31
CA LEU A 249 -8.28 19.28 13.99
C LEU A 249 -9.61 19.90 14.41
N PRO A 250 -10.05 19.71 15.67
CA PRO A 250 -11.38 20.13 16.11
C PRO A 250 -11.62 21.64 16.08
N ALA A 251 -10.56 22.43 16.34
CA ALA A 251 -10.60 23.88 16.34
C ALA A 251 -9.42 24.43 15.51
N PRO A 252 -9.64 25.45 14.67
CA PRO A 252 -8.56 26.01 13.87
C PRO A 252 -7.54 26.73 14.76
N PRO A 253 -6.27 26.87 14.32
CA PRO A 253 -5.27 27.63 15.04
C PRO A 253 -5.68 29.10 15.17
N THR A 254 -5.28 29.74 16.26
CA THR A 254 -5.46 31.17 16.54
C THR A 254 -4.12 31.88 16.62
N GLY A 255 -4.12 33.22 16.57
CA GLY A 255 -2.89 34.01 16.66
C GLY A 255 -1.80 33.57 15.66
N THR A 256 -0.66 33.17 16.20
CA THR A 256 0.53 32.71 15.46
C THR A 256 0.72 31.19 15.51
N GLN A 257 -0.25 30.45 16.06
CA GLN A 257 -0.22 28.99 16.11
C GLN A 257 -0.10 28.39 14.72
N VAL A 258 0.65 27.28 14.64
CA VAL A 258 0.77 26.50 13.41
C VAL A 258 0.64 25.02 13.73
N VAL A 259 -0.12 24.33 12.88
CA VAL A 259 -0.29 22.88 12.94
C VAL A 259 0.14 22.28 11.60
N ARG A 260 0.88 21.15 11.61
CA ARG A 260 1.39 20.51 10.38
C ARG A 260 1.36 18.99 10.50
N TRP A 261 1.12 18.30 9.39
CA TRP A 261 1.14 16.84 9.32
C TRP A 261 1.49 16.33 7.92
N GLY A 262 2.30 15.28 7.82
CA GLY A 262 2.80 14.76 6.55
C GLY A 262 4.08 13.95 6.70
N ALA A 263 4.94 13.95 5.68
CA ALA A 263 6.28 13.39 5.78
C ALA A 263 7.30 14.54 5.75
N PHE A 264 7.95 14.83 6.88
CA PHE A 264 8.86 15.97 6.98
C PHE A 264 9.73 15.91 8.24
N ASP A 265 10.88 16.58 8.16
CA ASP A 265 11.74 16.93 9.27
C ASP A 265 12.03 18.45 9.27
N ASP A 266 13.06 18.87 9.98
CA ASP A 266 13.42 20.29 10.13
C ASP A 266 14.07 20.89 8.86
N GLN A 267 14.51 20.04 7.91
CA GLN A 267 15.20 20.45 6.70
C GLN A 267 14.41 20.16 5.42
N ASN A 268 13.61 19.12 5.37
CA ASN A 268 12.94 18.64 4.17
C ASN A 268 11.53 18.16 4.50
N GLY A 269 10.60 18.23 3.55
CA GLY A 269 9.24 17.80 3.84
C GLY A 269 8.19 18.04 2.78
N LEU A 270 7.14 17.24 2.85
CA LEU A 270 5.89 17.37 2.13
C LEU A 270 4.76 17.24 3.16
N PHE A 271 3.97 18.29 3.35
CA PHE A 271 2.96 18.28 4.41
C PHE A 271 1.76 19.17 4.13
N PHE A 272 0.68 18.84 4.82
CA PHE A 272 -0.48 19.69 5.02
C PHE A 272 -0.29 20.49 6.31
N GLY A 273 -1.02 21.61 6.43
CA GLY A 273 -1.07 22.34 7.68
C GLY A 273 -2.18 23.37 7.71
N GLN A 274 -2.31 24.01 8.87
CA GLN A 274 -3.17 25.17 9.05
C GLN A 274 -2.48 26.21 9.94
N SER A 275 -2.70 27.48 9.61
CA SER A 275 -2.38 28.62 10.46
C SER A 275 -3.35 29.77 10.18
N VAL A 276 -3.37 30.79 11.02
CA VAL A 276 -4.20 31.99 10.76
C VAL A 276 -3.78 32.69 9.48
N VAL A 277 -2.47 32.86 9.25
CA VAL A 277 -1.94 33.64 8.12
C VAL A 277 -2.16 32.97 6.76
N ASN A 278 -2.11 31.64 6.70
CA ASN A 278 -2.18 30.90 5.43
C ASN A 278 -3.51 30.15 5.24
N GLY A 279 -4.39 30.12 6.25
CA GLY A 279 -5.53 29.20 6.26
C GLY A 279 -5.06 27.75 6.22
N ILE A 280 -5.84 26.88 5.57
CA ILE A 280 -5.40 25.51 5.24
C ILE A 280 -4.39 25.60 4.10
N PHE A 281 -3.30 24.85 4.15
CA PHE A 281 -2.27 24.87 3.13
C PHE A 281 -1.63 23.50 2.91
N VAL A 282 -0.95 23.37 1.77
CA VAL A 282 0.08 22.36 1.54
C VAL A 282 1.44 23.05 1.45
N ALA A 283 2.52 22.35 1.78
CA ALA A 283 3.85 22.93 1.69
C ALA A 283 4.91 21.90 1.30
N ILE A 284 5.93 22.41 0.63
CA ILE A 284 7.17 21.71 0.31
C ILE A 284 8.28 22.40 1.08
N ARG A 285 8.94 21.68 1.98
CA ARG A 285 10.12 22.14 2.72
C ARG A 285 11.37 21.60 2.05
N ARG A 286 12.33 22.49 1.78
CA ARG A 286 13.64 22.13 1.23
C ARG A 286 14.73 22.98 1.87
N ALA A 287 15.74 22.31 2.40
CA ALA A 287 16.85 22.95 3.13
C ALA A 287 16.35 24.00 4.16
N SER A 288 15.35 23.61 4.96
CA SER A 288 14.68 24.42 5.99
C SER A 288 13.85 25.62 5.50
N VAL A 289 13.58 25.71 4.19
CA VAL A 289 12.72 26.75 3.61
C VAL A 289 11.40 26.14 3.15
N ASP A 290 10.29 26.68 3.65
CA ASP A 290 8.94 26.27 3.30
C ASP A 290 8.42 27.06 2.09
N THR A 291 8.04 26.35 1.04
CA THR A 291 7.17 26.89 -0.02
C THR A 291 5.73 26.55 0.36
N ILE A 292 5.01 27.52 0.92
CA ILE A 292 3.63 27.36 1.38
C ILE A 292 2.65 27.71 0.27
N ILE A 293 1.68 26.83 0.02
CA ILE A 293 0.63 26.99 -0.97
C ILE A 293 -0.73 26.94 -0.25
N PRO A 294 -1.35 28.10 0.03
CA PRO A 294 -2.68 28.19 0.62
C PRO A 294 -3.74 27.47 -0.22
N GLN A 295 -4.82 27.02 0.42
CA GLN A 295 -5.96 26.36 -0.20
C GLN A 295 -6.56 27.16 -1.38
N THR A 296 -6.57 28.48 -1.27
CA THR A 296 -7.03 29.38 -2.33
C THR A 296 -6.19 29.31 -3.61
N SER A 297 -4.96 28.81 -3.52
CA SER A 297 -4.02 28.63 -4.63
C SER A 297 -3.91 27.17 -5.10
N TRP A 298 -4.73 26.25 -4.56
CA TRP A 298 -4.78 24.87 -5.05
C TRP A 298 -5.26 24.81 -6.51
N ASN A 299 -4.60 23.97 -7.31
CA ASN A 299 -4.66 24.02 -8.78
C ASN A 299 -5.43 22.86 -9.41
N VAL A 300 -5.95 21.91 -8.62
CA VAL A 300 -6.80 20.81 -9.11
C VAL A 300 -8.19 20.92 -8.49
N ASP A 301 -8.27 20.78 -7.17
CA ASP A 301 -9.51 20.94 -6.40
C ASP A 301 -9.22 21.69 -5.10
N LYS A 302 -9.90 22.82 -4.89
CA LYS A 302 -9.70 23.64 -3.68
C LYS A 302 -10.36 23.03 -2.44
N LEU A 303 -11.31 22.11 -2.60
CA LEU A 303 -12.16 21.60 -1.51
C LEU A 303 -12.82 22.72 -0.70
N ASP A 304 -13.29 23.76 -1.38
CA ASP A 304 -14.06 24.88 -0.83
C ASP A 304 -15.49 24.93 -1.42
N GLY A 305 -15.91 23.87 -2.09
CA GLY A 305 -17.17 23.78 -2.83
C GLY A 305 -17.11 24.32 -4.27
N THR A 306 -16.01 24.95 -4.69
CA THR A 306 -15.88 25.51 -6.05
C THR A 306 -15.08 24.63 -7.01
N GLY A 307 -14.40 23.60 -6.49
CA GLY A 307 -13.60 22.66 -7.27
C GLY A 307 -14.42 21.60 -8.02
N PRO A 308 -13.78 20.82 -8.91
CA PRO A 308 -14.46 19.80 -9.72
C PRO A 308 -15.28 18.77 -8.94
N SER A 309 -14.87 18.42 -7.72
CA SER A 309 -15.63 17.49 -6.84
C SER A 309 -16.86 18.13 -6.19
N GLY A 310 -16.94 19.47 -6.13
CA GLY A 310 -17.95 20.18 -5.35
C GLY A 310 -17.86 19.99 -3.83
N ALA A 311 -16.84 19.28 -3.33
CA ALA A 311 -16.71 18.95 -1.91
C ALA A 311 -16.09 20.10 -1.10
N THR A 312 -16.28 20.07 0.22
CA THR A 312 -15.69 21.03 1.17
C THR A 312 -14.91 20.31 2.25
N LEU A 313 -13.64 20.68 2.43
CA LEU A 313 -12.77 20.13 3.46
C LEU A 313 -13.13 20.70 4.83
N ASN A 314 -13.46 19.81 5.78
CA ASN A 314 -13.65 20.17 7.18
C ASN A 314 -12.70 19.35 8.06
N LEU A 315 -11.68 20.01 8.60
CA LEU A 315 -10.66 19.35 9.42
C LEU A 315 -11.17 18.83 10.77
N SER A 316 -12.29 19.36 11.28
CA SER A 316 -12.89 18.91 12.54
C SER A 316 -13.53 17.52 12.46
N LYS A 317 -13.86 17.05 11.24
CA LYS A 317 -14.51 15.74 11.01
C LYS A 317 -13.52 14.57 10.94
N GLY A 318 -12.23 14.85 10.82
CA GLY A 318 -11.21 13.86 10.55
C GLY A 318 -11.19 13.45 9.08
N ASN A 319 -9.99 13.44 8.49
CA ASN A 319 -9.81 13.13 7.07
C ASN A 319 -8.52 12.32 6.90
N ILE A 320 -8.41 11.58 5.80
CA ILE A 320 -7.16 10.91 5.42
C ILE A 320 -6.47 11.78 4.38
N PHE A 321 -5.23 12.14 4.65
CA PHE A 321 -4.39 12.93 3.77
C PHE A 321 -3.37 12.02 3.12
N GLN A 322 -3.20 12.18 1.82
CA GLN A 322 -2.25 11.42 1.03
C GLN A 322 -1.31 12.35 0.28
N ILE A 323 -0.04 11.94 0.18
CA ILE A 323 0.96 12.64 -0.63
C ILE A 323 1.64 11.59 -1.48
N VAL A 324 1.51 11.70 -2.79
CA VAL A 324 2.22 10.83 -3.75
C VAL A 324 3.30 11.66 -4.39
N PHE A 325 4.54 11.18 -4.36
CA PHE A 325 5.64 11.88 -4.99
C PHE A 325 6.57 10.93 -5.73
N THR A 326 7.09 11.44 -6.84
CA THR A 326 8.33 10.95 -7.43
C THR A 326 9.41 11.98 -7.14
N TRP A 327 10.63 11.53 -6.91
CA TRP A 327 11.74 12.44 -6.70
C TRP A 327 12.58 12.53 -7.96
N TYR A 328 13.56 11.65 -8.19
CA TYR A 328 14.58 11.87 -9.26
C TYR A 328 15.18 13.30 -9.22
N GLY A 329 15.03 14.00 -8.08
CA GLY A 329 15.10 15.45 -8.00
C GLY A 329 13.85 16.20 -8.51
N TYR A 330 13.32 15.88 -9.68
CA TYR A 330 12.40 16.76 -10.43
C TYR A 330 10.97 16.26 -10.62
N GLY A 331 10.60 15.18 -9.94
CA GLY A 331 9.30 14.55 -10.05
C GLY A 331 8.15 15.40 -9.49
N VAL A 332 6.95 15.11 -9.97
CA VAL A 332 5.71 15.78 -9.52
C VAL A 332 5.33 15.26 -8.13
N ILE A 333 4.88 16.18 -7.29
CA ILE A 333 4.27 15.89 -5.99
C ILE A 333 2.77 16.16 -6.11
N GLU A 334 1.96 15.17 -5.72
CA GLU A 334 0.51 15.26 -5.66
C GLU A 334 0.04 15.22 -4.21
N PHE A 335 -0.67 16.27 -3.80
CA PHE A 335 -1.39 16.32 -2.54
C PHE A 335 -2.82 15.86 -2.78
N ARG A 336 -3.30 14.94 -1.95
CA ARG A 336 -4.60 14.31 -2.09
C ARG A 336 -5.30 14.26 -0.73
N VAL A 337 -6.62 14.36 -0.74
CA VAL A 337 -7.46 14.18 0.45
C VAL A 337 -8.51 13.14 0.13
N VAL A 338 -8.69 12.22 1.06
CA VAL A 338 -9.70 11.18 0.96
C VAL A 338 -10.92 11.63 1.75
N ILE A 339 -12.03 11.83 1.06
CA ILE A 339 -13.30 12.29 1.65
C ILE A 339 -14.47 11.54 1.02
N PRO A 340 -15.61 11.41 1.71
CA PRO A 340 -16.81 10.86 1.11
C PRO A 340 -17.35 11.84 0.05
N ASP A 341 -17.72 11.29 -1.11
CA ASP A 341 -18.45 12.02 -2.13
C ASP A 341 -19.78 12.55 -1.55
N PRO A 342 -20.10 13.84 -1.72
CA PRO A 342 -21.29 14.43 -1.12
C PRO A 342 -22.63 13.81 -1.57
N ALA A 343 -22.68 13.17 -2.74
CA ALA A 343 -23.90 12.61 -3.31
C ALA A 343 -24.09 11.12 -3.01
N THR A 344 -23.02 10.34 -3.15
CA THR A 344 -23.01 8.87 -3.07
C THR A 344 -22.50 8.34 -1.73
N LEU A 345 -21.85 9.19 -0.93
CA LEU A 345 -21.15 8.83 0.31
C LEU A 345 -20.01 7.82 0.12
N ALA A 346 -19.65 7.49 -1.13
CA ALA A 346 -18.51 6.65 -1.43
C ALA A 346 -17.22 7.38 -1.10
N GLN A 347 -16.23 6.64 -0.59
CA GLN A 347 -14.92 7.23 -0.30
C GLN A 347 -14.17 7.52 -1.60
N GLU A 348 -13.78 8.77 -1.81
CA GLU A 348 -13.04 9.21 -3.00
C GLU A 348 -11.68 9.80 -2.63
N VAL A 349 -10.70 9.58 -3.51
CA VAL A 349 -9.36 10.17 -3.40
C VAL A 349 -9.29 11.38 -4.34
N ILE A 350 -9.32 12.58 -3.78
CA ILE A 350 -9.34 13.82 -4.56
C ILE A 350 -7.94 14.44 -4.55
N THR A 351 -7.35 14.62 -5.73
CA THR A 351 -6.13 15.43 -5.87
C THR A 351 -6.47 16.90 -5.70
N VAL A 352 -5.84 17.56 -4.73
CA VAL A 352 -6.08 18.98 -4.45
C VAL A 352 -5.06 19.88 -5.12
N HIS A 353 -3.78 19.48 -5.10
CA HIS A 353 -2.69 20.27 -5.65
C HIS A 353 -1.61 19.40 -6.26
N ARG A 354 -1.07 19.84 -7.40
CA ARG A 354 0.13 19.29 -8.04
C ARG A 354 1.25 20.32 -8.03
N PHE A 355 2.39 19.94 -7.49
CA PHE A 355 3.60 20.74 -7.50
C PHE A 355 4.67 20.11 -8.39
N SER A 356 5.23 20.92 -9.30
CA SER A 356 6.37 20.54 -10.13
C SER A 356 7.58 21.40 -9.73
N PRO A 357 8.70 20.80 -9.29
CA PRO A 357 9.91 21.56 -8.98
C PRO A 357 10.48 22.23 -10.24
N ASN A 358 11.14 23.37 -10.05
CA ASN A 358 11.76 24.14 -11.14
C ASN A 358 13.16 24.61 -10.71
N GLY A 359 14.16 24.36 -11.57
CA GLY A 359 15.54 24.84 -11.39
C GLY A 359 16.34 24.16 -10.27
N GLN A 360 15.71 23.32 -9.45
CA GLN A 360 16.33 22.57 -8.37
C GLN A 360 15.47 21.36 -7.98
N THR A 361 16.05 20.45 -7.21
CA THR A 361 15.30 19.28 -6.70
C THR A 361 14.17 19.71 -5.76
N SER A 362 13.06 18.96 -5.71
CA SER A 362 11.94 19.27 -4.79
C SER A 362 12.35 19.16 -3.31
N LEU A 363 13.19 18.18 -3.00
CA LEU A 363 13.75 17.92 -1.67
C LEU A 363 15.27 17.83 -1.76
N ALA A 364 15.99 18.23 -0.70
CA ALA A 364 17.43 17.99 -0.57
C ALA A 364 17.72 16.55 -0.11
N ASP A 365 16.80 15.99 0.67
CA ASP A 365 16.75 14.60 1.10
C ASP A 365 15.29 14.11 1.07
N PRO A 366 14.96 13.06 0.29
CA PRO A 366 13.61 12.52 0.19
C PRO A 366 13.27 11.48 1.27
N ASN A 367 14.23 11.10 2.13
CA ASN A 367 14.03 10.07 3.15
C ASN A 367 13.47 10.71 4.43
N LEU A 368 12.15 10.68 4.57
CA LEU A 368 11.42 11.54 5.51
C LEU A 368 10.63 10.72 6.53
N PRO A 369 10.60 11.13 7.81
CA PRO A 369 9.74 10.51 8.79
C PRO A 369 8.31 11.03 8.62
N LEU A 370 7.34 10.24 9.08
CA LEU A 370 5.94 10.64 9.18
C LEU A 370 5.77 11.45 10.46
N ARG A 371 5.45 12.74 10.32
CA ARG A 371 5.42 13.70 11.42
C ARG A 371 4.07 14.41 11.50
N ALA A 372 3.63 14.67 12.72
CA ALA A 372 2.61 15.64 13.06
C ALA A 372 3.15 16.56 14.17
N GLU A 373 2.91 17.87 14.05
CA GLU A 373 3.38 18.84 15.03
C GLU A 373 2.39 19.98 15.25
N ILE A 374 2.42 20.52 16.47
CA ILE A 374 1.65 21.68 16.90
C ILE A 374 2.60 22.66 17.61
N PHE A 375 2.66 23.89 17.13
CA PHE A 375 3.50 24.95 17.70
C PHE A 375 2.61 26.09 18.15
N ASN A 376 2.66 26.44 19.44
CA ASN A 376 1.89 27.56 19.97
C ASN A 376 2.45 28.91 19.52
N ASN A 377 3.78 28.96 19.34
CA ASN A 377 4.50 30.04 18.66
C ASN A 377 4.22 31.44 19.24
N GLY A 378 4.13 31.52 20.56
CA GLY A 378 3.83 32.73 21.34
C GLY A 378 2.33 32.98 21.56
N THR A 379 1.45 32.17 20.99
CA THR A 379 0.00 32.26 21.25
C THR A 379 -0.29 31.60 22.59
N GLU A 380 -0.91 32.30 23.53
CA GLU A 380 -1.21 31.76 24.86
C GLU A 380 -2.59 31.06 24.87
N SER A 381 -2.78 30.09 23.96
CA SER A 381 -4.06 29.39 23.79
C SER A 381 -3.88 27.90 23.53
N GLU A 382 -4.87 27.11 23.93
CA GLU A 382 -4.86 25.66 23.74
C GLU A 382 -5.10 25.30 22.27
N LEU A 383 -4.43 24.25 21.80
CA LEU A 383 -4.65 23.65 20.49
C LEU A 383 -4.52 22.13 20.59
N ASN A 384 -5.40 21.42 19.89
CA ASN A 384 -5.45 19.97 19.91
C ASN A 384 -5.40 19.42 18.48
N LEU A 385 -4.47 18.51 18.21
CA LEU A 385 -4.43 17.72 16.98
C LEU A 385 -4.57 16.24 17.31
N PHE A 386 -5.50 15.57 16.63
CA PHE A 386 -5.65 14.12 16.71
C PHE A 386 -5.08 13.47 15.46
N VAL A 387 -4.30 12.42 15.66
CA VAL A 387 -3.62 11.68 14.58
C VAL A 387 -4.00 10.20 14.68
N GLY A 388 -4.54 9.67 13.59
CA GLY A 388 -4.87 8.26 13.45
C GLY A 388 -3.70 7.45 12.91
N GLY A 389 -4.00 6.57 11.96
CA GLY A 389 -2.99 5.78 11.26
C GLY A 389 -2.04 6.64 10.42
N ARG A 390 -0.78 6.23 10.34
CA ARG A 390 0.27 6.81 9.48
C ARG A 390 0.88 5.70 8.64
N GLN A 391 1.09 5.95 7.36
CA GLN A 391 1.76 5.01 6.47
C GLN A 391 2.73 5.70 5.50
N TYR A 392 3.76 4.95 5.12
CA TYR A 392 4.57 5.21 3.94
C TYR A 392 4.64 3.92 3.15
N SER A 393 4.39 4.00 1.85
CA SER A 393 4.50 2.87 0.94
C SER A 393 5.27 3.25 -0.30
N ILE A 394 5.97 2.27 -0.84
CA ILE A 394 6.56 2.36 -2.17
C ILE A 394 5.57 1.73 -3.14
N LEU A 395 5.23 2.46 -4.20
CA LEU A 395 4.46 1.92 -5.32
C LEU A 395 5.45 1.15 -6.20
N GLY A 396 5.62 -0.13 -5.88
CA GLY A 396 6.47 -1.10 -6.55
C GLY A 396 7.30 -1.94 -5.62
N LYS A 397 8.09 -2.83 -6.22
CA LYS A 397 8.90 -3.81 -5.48
C LYS A 397 9.98 -3.09 -4.68
N TYR A 398 10.00 -3.35 -3.37
CA TYR A 398 11.05 -2.88 -2.46
C TYR A 398 12.08 -3.99 -2.23
N ASN A 399 13.36 -3.71 -2.51
CA ASN A 399 14.47 -4.65 -2.34
C ASN A 399 15.71 -3.92 -1.80
N PRO A 400 15.67 -3.37 -0.59
CA PRO A 400 16.79 -2.59 -0.06
C PRO A 400 17.90 -3.53 0.44
N ILE A 401 19.09 -3.49 -0.13
CA ILE A 401 20.31 -3.87 0.61
C ILE A 401 21.43 -3.03 0.04
N PHE A 402 22.03 -2.17 0.86
CA PHE A 402 23.25 -1.48 0.47
C PHE A 402 24.48 -2.07 1.15
N ARG A 403 24.42 -2.30 2.47
CA ARG A 403 25.57 -2.80 3.25
C ARG A 403 25.13 -3.43 4.57
N VAL A 404 25.88 -4.44 5.00
CA VAL A 404 25.89 -4.92 6.39
C VAL A 404 27.17 -4.43 7.07
N THR A 405 27.01 -3.64 8.12
CA THR A 405 28.12 -3.14 8.95
C THR A 405 28.18 -3.96 10.23
N SER A 406 29.37 -4.48 10.53
CA SER A 406 29.59 -5.38 11.66
C SER A 406 30.87 -5.04 12.40
N GLU A 407 30.91 -5.26 13.71
CA GLU A 407 32.13 -5.23 14.51
C GLU A 407 32.30 -6.54 15.26
N ARG A 408 33.55 -6.91 15.59
CA ARG A 408 33.85 -8.06 16.44
C ARG A 408 34.63 -7.65 17.68
N ARG A 409 34.25 -8.20 18.83
CA ARG A 409 34.99 -8.01 20.09
C ARG A 409 34.91 -9.25 20.98
N THR A 410 35.95 -9.45 21.79
CA THR A 410 35.98 -10.43 22.88
C THR A 410 35.92 -9.73 24.23
N VAL A 411 35.05 -10.22 25.12
CA VAL A 411 34.96 -9.78 26.52
C VAL A 411 34.89 -10.99 27.44
N THR A 412 35.07 -10.79 28.74
CA THR A 412 34.81 -11.83 29.75
C THR A 412 33.37 -11.70 30.23
N ALA A 413 32.54 -12.72 30.00
CA ALA A 413 31.19 -12.75 30.57
C ALA A 413 31.26 -13.03 32.07
N THR A 414 30.36 -12.43 32.84
CA THR A 414 30.24 -12.60 34.31
C THR A 414 28.80 -12.95 34.67
N GLY A 415 28.49 -13.21 35.94
CA GLY A 415 27.09 -13.45 36.38
C GLY A 415 26.12 -12.28 36.11
N SER A 416 26.64 -11.09 35.78
CA SER A 416 25.87 -9.90 35.40
C SER A 416 26.06 -9.54 33.93
N LEU A 417 25.10 -8.78 33.39
CA LEU A 417 25.16 -8.22 32.04
C LEU A 417 26.46 -7.44 31.81
N THR A 418 27.25 -7.93 30.87
CA THR A 418 28.50 -7.35 30.41
C THR A 418 28.29 -6.89 28.95
N PRO A 419 28.32 -5.58 28.67
CA PRO A 419 28.14 -5.10 27.30
C PRO A 419 29.38 -5.41 26.46
N ILE A 420 29.16 -5.72 25.19
CA ILE A 420 30.24 -6.08 24.25
C ILE A 420 30.44 -4.97 23.21
N LEU A 421 29.38 -4.66 22.47
CA LEU A 421 29.38 -3.76 21.32
C LEU A 421 28.12 -2.90 21.36
N SER A 422 28.26 -1.60 21.10
CA SER A 422 27.11 -0.71 20.91
C SER A 422 27.25 0.08 19.62
N PHE A 423 26.18 0.16 18.84
CA PHE A 423 26.10 1.01 17.66
C PHE A 423 25.23 2.24 17.93
N GLN A 424 25.53 3.32 17.22
CA GLN A 424 24.76 4.55 17.20
C GLN A 424 24.78 5.12 15.78
N ARG A 425 23.65 5.68 15.32
CA ARG A 425 23.63 6.43 14.05
C ARG A 425 24.44 7.72 14.20
N LYS A 426 25.24 8.09 13.19
CA LYS A 426 25.85 9.42 13.10
C LYS A 426 24.76 10.49 13.06
N THR A 427 25.01 11.66 13.61
CA THR A 427 24.09 12.81 13.51
C THR A 427 24.00 13.35 12.08
N SER A 428 25.06 13.24 11.29
CA SER A 428 25.11 13.65 9.88
C SER A 428 25.76 12.60 8.98
N PHE A 429 25.23 12.44 7.77
CA PHE A 429 25.77 11.51 6.77
C PHE A 429 25.38 11.94 5.33
N PRO A 430 26.29 11.88 4.33
CA PRO A 430 27.71 11.49 4.44
C PRO A 430 28.55 12.53 5.20
N PRO A 431 29.75 12.17 5.69
CA PRO A 431 30.60 13.09 6.44
C PRO A 431 30.86 14.40 5.67
N GLY A 432 30.69 15.54 6.34
CA GLY A 432 30.90 16.87 5.75
C GLY A 432 29.73 17.42 4.93
N SER A 433 28.65 16.65 4.75
CA SER A 433 27.47 17.11 3.99
C SER A 433 26.63 18.19 4.69
N GLY A 434 26.72 18.29 6.01
CA GLY A 434 25.84 19.13 6.84
C GLY A 434 24.38 18.66 6.89
N ARG A 435 24.07 17.50 6.30
CA ARG A 435 22.72 16.92 6.27
C ARG A 435 22.52 16.01 7.46
N ALA A 436 21.32 16.02 8.04
CA ALA A 436 20.94 15.03 9.03
C ALA A 436 21.05 13.63 8.42
N ASN A 437 21.52 12.67 9.19
CA ASN A 437 21.61 11.29 8.73
C ASN A 437 20.18 10.72 8.58
N SER A 438 19.80 10.31 7.38
CA SER A 438 18.47 9.77 7.07
C SER A 438 18.46 8.28 6.72
N VAL A 439 19.58 7.60 6.94
CA VAL A 439 19.77 6.18 6.62
C VAL A 439 18.90 5.30 7.50
N SER A 440 18.23 4.33 6.86
CA SER A 440 17.54 3.26 7.57
C SER A 440 18.58 2.28 8.11
N VAL A 441 18.42 1.90 9.36
CA VAL A 441 19.38 1.09 10.10
C VAL A 441 18.59 0.02 10.83
N LYS A 442 18.78 -1.23 10.41
CA LYS A 442 18.08 -2.38 10.96
C LYS A 442 19.06 -3.34 11.60
N LEU A 443 18.59 -4.09 12.60
CA LEU A 443 19.37 -5.16 13.20
C LEU A 443 19.47 -6.33 12.20
N GLU A 444 20.68 -6.82 11.96
CA GLU A 444 20.90 -7.88 10.96
C GLU A 444 21.16 -9.23 11.62
N SER A 445 22.21 -9.32 12.43
CA SER A 445 22.64 -10.60 12.99
C SER A 445 23.52 -10.43 14.22
N ILE A 446 23.52 -11.46 15.06
CA ILE A 446 24.44 -11.62 16.20
C ILE A 446 25.07 -13.01 16.10
N ASP A 447 26.39 -13.07 16.17
CA ASP A 447 27.15 -14.31 16.26
C ASP A 447 27.91 -14.34 17.60
N LEU A 448 27.85 -15.46 18.34
CA LEU A 448 28.44 -15.61 19.67
C LEU A 448 29.26 -16.90 19.76
N ILE A 449 30.48 -16.80 20.29
CA ILE A 449 31.38 -17.92 20.55
C ILE A 449 31.72 -17.90 22.03
N THR A 450 31.38 -18.99 22.73
CA THR A 450 31.57 -19.18 24.18
C THR A 450 31.89 -20.65 24.49
N THR A 451 32.47 -20.90 25.65
CA THR A 451 32.66 -22.25 26.21
C THR A 451 31.70 -22.56 27.36
N ASP A 452 31.07 -21.54 27.95
CA ASP A 452 30.04 -21.68 28.97
C ASP A 452 28.67 -21.34 28.42
N ASP A 453 27.63 -21.86 29.10
CA ASP A 453 26.26 -21.43 28.92
C ASP A 453 26.11 -19.94 29.32
N ILE A 454 25.67 -19.12 28.36
CA ILE A 454 25.43 -17.69 28.55
C ILE A 454 24.01 -17.33 28.15
N TYR A 455 23.55 -16.17 28.62
CA TYR A 455 22.41 -15.45 28.04
C TYR A 455 22.90 -14.18 27.37
N TYR A 456 22.16 -13.69 26.38
CA TYR A 456 22.42 -12.43 25.71
C TYR A 456 21.18 -11.55 25.69
N GLN A 457 21.40 -10.23 25.61
CA GLN A 457 20.37 -9.24 25.40
C GLN A 457 20.82 -8.21 24.36
N VAL A 458 19.87 -7.77 23.54
CA VAL A 458 19.98 -6.59 22.68
C VAL A 458 19.14 -5.51 23.34
N ILE A 459 19.77 -4.40 23.69
CA ILE A 459 19.17 -3.34 24.52
C ILE A 459 19.19 -2.02 23.75
N LEU A 460 18.04 -1.36 23.67
CA LEU A 460 17.87 -0.01 23.11
C LEU A 460 17.95 1.05 24.22
N GLY A 461 18.68 2.13 23.99
CA GLY A 461 18.66 3.33 24.84
C GLY A 461 19.25 3.14 26.24
N GLY A 462 20.11 2.13 26.45
CA GLY A 462 20.77 1.91 27.73
C GLY A 462 21.82 2.99 28.04
N THR A 463 22.06 3.24 29.33
CA THR A 463 23.17 4.09 29.78
C THR A 463 24.46 3.28 29.77
N ILE A 464 25.40 3.65 28.89
CA ILE A 464 26.70 2.99 28.75
C ILE A 464 27.88 3.93 29.07
N ASN A 465 29.04 3.36 29.37
CA ASN A 465 30.29 4.11 29.45
C ASN A 465 31.09 4.06 28.13
N GLY A 466 32.16 4.85 28.05
CA GLY A 466 33.00 4.95 26.87
C GLY A 466 32.38 5.83 25.78
N GLY A 467 33.19 6.16 24.77
CA GLY A 467 32.79 7.02 23.65
C GLY A 467 32.51 6.22 22.38
N PHE A 468 31.62 6.74 21.54
CA PHE A 468 31.43 6.26 20.19
C PHE A 468 32.56 6.78 19.28
N VAL A 469 33.11 5.90 18.44
CA VAL A 469 34.18 6.20 17.49
C VAL A 469 33.74 5.88 16.06
N ASN A 470 34.42 6.48 15.09
CA ASN A 470 34.26 6.12 13.69
C ASN A 470 35.02 4.82 13.37
N PHE A 471 34.56 4.12 12.35
CA PHE A 471 35.39 3.17 11.61
C PHE A 471 36.46 3.90 10.77
N PRO A 472 37.59 3.27 10.41
CA PRO A 472 37.97 1.91 10.75
C PRO A 472 38.38 1.77 12.22
N THR A 473 38.10 0.60 12.80
CA THR A 473 38.61 0.19 14.11
C THR A 473 39.80 -0.75 13.92
N ALA A 474 40.42 -1.18 15.01
CA ALA A 474 41.53 -2.15 14.96
C ALA A 474 41.12 -3.51 14.36
N THR A 475 39.84 -3.87 14.40
CA THR A 475 39.31 -5.17 13.96
C THR A 475 38.50 -5.08 12.67
N THR A 476 38.06 -3.88 12.28
CA THR A 476 37.13 -3.68 11.17
C THR A 476 37.55 -2.48 10.31
N ASN A 477 37.90 -2.73 9.04
CA ASN A 477 38.38 -1.70 8.12
C ASN A 477 37.27 -1.16 7.21
N ILE A 478 36.44 -0.24 7.73
CA ILE A 478 35.40 0.46 6.96
C ILE A 478 35.78 1.94 6.87
N PRO A 479 35.86 2.54 5.66
CA PRO A 479 36.09 3.97 5.53
C PRO A 479 35.04 4.80 6.28
N THR A 480 35.43 5.94 6.86
CA THR A 480 34.54 6.82 7.63
C THR A 480 33.33 7.30 6.83
N SER A 481 33.43 7.37 5.50
CA SER A 481 32.36 7.75 4.56
C SER A 481 31.51 6.57 4.08
N GLU A 482 31.86 5.34 4.43
CA GLU A 482 31.22 4.10 3.95
C GLU A 482 30.41 3.40 5.06
N THR A 483 30.08 4.15 6.12
CA THR A 483 29.03 3.77 7.09
C THR A 483 28.41 5.01 7.73
N ALA A 484 27.11 4.96 7.96
CA ALA A 484 26.29 5.91 8.68
C ALA A 484 26.34 5.70 10.20
N LEU A 485 27.09 4.69 10.66
CA LEU A 485 27.16 4.27 12.05
C LEU A 485 28.47 4.67 12.74
N LEU A 486 28.37 4.86 14.05
CA LEU A 486 29.46 4.88 15.01
C LEU A 486 29.40 3.60 15.84
N ILE A 487 30.54 3.23 16.42
CA ILE A 487 30.65 2.07 17.29
C ILE A 487 31.29 2.48 18.62
N ASN A 488 30.75 1.98 19.73
CA ASN A 488 31.46 1.89 20.98
C ASN A 488 31.88 0.43 21.16
N ASN A 489 33.18 0.18 21.06
CA ASN A 489 33.81 -1.12 21.26
C ASN A 489 34.78 -1.10 22.45
N THR A 490 34.58 -0.16 23.38
CA THR A 490 35.36 -0.04 24.62
C THR A 490 34.52 -0.09 25.88
N LEU A 491 33.18 0.08 25.77
CA LEU A 491 32.22 -0.05 26.87
C LEU A 491 32.43 -1.31 27.71
N THR A 492 32.15 -1.16 29.01
CA THR A 492 32.24 -2.19 30.05
C THR A 492 31.04 -2.18 31.01
N THR A 493 30.22 -1.13 30.99
CA THR A 493 29.03 -1.02 31.84
C THR A 493 27.80 -0.66 31.01
N ILE A 494 26.66 -1.25 31.36
CA ILE A 494 25.34 -0.87 30.86
C ILE A 494 24.34 -0.88 32.03
N ALA A 495 23.45 0.10 32.05
CA ALA A 495 22.31 0.19 32.95
C ALA A 495 21.08 0.66 32.17
N ASP A 496 19.88 0.33 32.65
CA ASP A 496 18.61 0.71 32.04
C ASP A 496 18.46 0.25 30.57
N GLY A 497 17.54 0.88 29.84
CA GLY A 497 17.24 0.57 28.44
C GLY A 497 16.14 -0.48 28.28
N GLN A 498 15.65 -0.60 27.05
CA GLN A 498 14.60 -1.53 26.66
C GLN A 498 15.20 -2.76 25.98
N VAL A 499 14.94 -3.95 26.51
CA VAL A 499 15.34 -5.22 25.86
C VAL A 499 14.49 -5.43 24.60
N LEU A 500 15.15 -5.49 23.45
CA LEU A 500 14.55 -5.77 22.14
C LEU A 500 14.48 -7.27 21.85
N LEU A 501 15.56 -7.97 22.22
CA LEU A 501 15.72 -9.40 22.01
C LEU A 501 16.56 -9.97 23.13
N GLN A 502 16.25 -11.19 23.57
CA GLN A 502 17.11 -11.94 24.47
C GLN A 502 17.06 -13.44 24.15
N GLY A 503 18.11 -14.16 24.52
CA GLY A 503 18.18 -15.60 24.30
C GLY A 503 19.30 -16.26 25.10
N LEU A 504 19.42 -17.57 24.91
CA LEU A 504 20.43 -18.42 25.54
C LEU A 504 21.40 -18.94 24.48
N VAL A 505 22.66 -19.13 24.85
CA VAL A 505 23.68 -19.80 24.03
C VAL A 505 24.35 -20.86 24.88
N ALA A 506 24.35 -22.11 24.40
CA ALA A 506 24.99 -23.22 25.08
C ALA A 506 26.52 -23.17 24.94
N GLY A 507 27.22 -23.48 26.03
CA GLY A 507 28.66 -23.66 26.09
C GLY A 507 29.09 -24.98 25.49
N VAL A 508 29.42 -24.98 24.20
CA VAL A 508 30.00 -26.13 23.52
C VAL A 508 31.26 -25.67 22.80
N ALA A 509 32.33 -26.48 22.81
CA ALA A 509 33.55 -26.19 22.06
C ALA A 509 33.29 -26.24 20.54
N GLY A 510 32.81 -25.12 19.98
CA GLY A 510 32.41 -24.97 18.58
C GLY A 510 31.54 -23.72 18.40
N SER A 511 31.59 -23.09 17.23
CA SER A 511 30.80 -21.88 16.95
C SER A 511 29.31 -22.21 16.97
N VAL A 512 28.57 -21.70 17.95
CA VAL A 512 27.11 -21.63 17.87
C VAL A 512 26.78 -20.46 16.96
N ARG A 513 26.62 -20.75 15.67
CA ARG A 513 26.02 -19.77 14.76
C ARG A 513 24.51 -19.85 14.90
N ILE A 514 23.88 -18.70 15.14
CA ILE A 514 22.43 -18.40 15.05
C ILE A 514 21.63 -18.54 16.35
N SER A 515 20.97 -17.43 16.75
CA SER A 515 19.60 -17.42 17.29
C SER A 515 18.83 -16.10 17.04
N ALA A 516 19.36 -15.23 16.16
CA ALA A 516 18.63 -14.07 15.65
C ALA A 516 18.98 -13.90 14.16
N SER A 517 18.23 -14.56 13.27
CA SER A 517 18.24 -14.19 11.86
C SER A 517 17.54 -12.84 11.68
N SER A 518 17.81 -12.13 10.59
CA SER A 518 17.15 -10.86 10.24
C SER A 518 15.62 -10.92 10.38
N SER A 519 15.01 -12.08 10.14
CA SER A 519 13.57 -12.33 10.34
C SER A 519 13.06 -12.19 11.78
N LEU A 520 13.93 -12.24 12.79
CA LEU A 520 13.58 -12.05 14.22
C LEU A 520 13.90 -10.62 14.70
N LEU A 521 14.48 -9.77 13.85
CA LEU A 521 15.12 -8.51 14.21
C LEU A 521 14.78 -7.36 13.24
N ASP A 522 13.56 -7.33 12.69
CA ASP A 522 13.08 -6.19 11.88
C ASP A 522 12.70 -5.02 12.80
N PHE A 523 13.75 -4.36 13.30
CA PHE A 523 13.67 -3.18 14.15
C PHE A 523 14.50 -2.07 13.53
N GLN A 524 13.88 -0.90 13.36
CA GLN A 524 14.55 0.30 12.90
C GLN A 524 15.12 1.08 14.09
N LEU A 525 16.43 1.36 14.05
CA LEU A 525 17.10 2.16 15.08
C LEU A 525 16.55 3.61 15.06
N PRO A 526 15.93 4.10 16.16
CA PRO A 526 15.35 5.43 16.25
C PRO A 526 16.43 6.51 16.32
N ASP A 527 16.47 7.39 15.32
CA ASP A 527 17.38 8.53 15.23
C ASP A 527 18.81 8.27 15.78
N SER A 528 19.18 8.86 16.91
CA SER A 528 20.52 8.74 17.52
C SER A 528 20.53 7.86 18.77
N GLU A 529 19.47 7.07 18.97
CA GLU A 529 19.45 6.05 20.01
C GLU A 529 20.57 5.02 19.80
N ILE A 530 20.97 4.40 20.90
CA ILE A 530 22.03 3.39 20.88
C ILE A 530 21.42 2.00 21.00
N VAL A 531 22.01 1.04 20.30
CA VAL A 531 21.68 -0.37 20.47
C VAL A 531 22.92 -1.14 20.89
N THR A 532 22.80 -1.85 22.01
CA THR A 532 23.91 -2.54 22.66
C THR A 532 23.66 -4.04 22.74
N LEU A 533 24.64 -4.83 22.32
CA LEU A 533 24.72 -6.26 22.62
C LEU A 533 25.43 -6.47 23.94
N ALA A 534 24.79 -7.19 24.85
CA ALA A 534 25.33 -7.57 26.15
C ALA A 534 25.13 -9.06 26.44
N VAL A 535 26.01 -9.64 27.25
CA VAL A 535 25.98 -11.05 27.63
C VAL A 535 26.15 -11.23 29.13
N GLY A 536 25.63 -12.32 29.68
CA GLY A 536 25.91 -12.75 31.04
C GLY A 536 26.06 -14.27 31.10
N ASN A 537 26.89 -14.74 32.03
CA ASN A 537 27.11 -16.15 32.29
C ASN A 537 26.01 -16.70 33.21
N LEU A 538 25.40 -17.83 32.84
CA LEU A 538 24.30 -18.42 33.61
C LEU A 538 24.77 -19.06 34.93
N SER A 539 26.02 -19.49 34.99
CA SER A 539 26.60 -20.20 36.13
C SER A 539 27.53 -19.32 36.99
N GLY A 540 27.65 -18.03 36.65
CA GLY A 540 28.57 -17.10 37.29
C GLY A 540 30.05 -17.31 36.92
N GLY A 541 30.33 -18.11 35.89
CA GLY A 541 31.67 -18.28 35.33
C GLY A 541 32.25 -17.00 34.75
N THR A 542 33.57 -16.99 34.51
CA THR A 542 34.34 -15.84 33.99
C THR A 542 35.04 -16.19 32.68
N ASN A 543 34.33 -16.82 31.76
CA ASN A 543 34.90 -17.28 30.49
C ASN A 543 34.79 -16.23 29.37
N PRO A 544 35.73 -16.25 28.41
CA PRO A 544 35.72 -15.32 27.29
C PRO A 544 34.55 -15.62 26.34
N VAL A 545 33.89 -14.55 25.89
CA VAL A 545 32.87 -14.57 24.84
C VAL A 545 33.34 -13.66 23.71
N THR A 546 33.43 -14.21 22.51
CA THR A 546 33.67 -13.44 21.28
C THR A 546 32.35 -13.25 20.57
N ALA A 547 32.02 -12.00 20.24
CA ALA A 547 30.79 -11.66 19.53
C ALA A 547 31.08 -10.88 18.26
N THR A 548 30.24 -11.12 17.24
CA THR A 548 30.03 -10.19 16.13
C THR A 548 28.61 -9.65 16.20
N PHE A 549 28.47 -8.33 16.07
CA PHE A 549 27.18 -7.66 16.03
C PHE A 549 27.08 -6.86 14.72
N SER A 550 26.00 -7.09 13.98
CA SER A 550 25.81 -6.56 12.62
C SER A 550 24.49 -5.80 12.49
N LEU A 551 24.55 -4.68 11.76
CA LEU A 551 23.40 -3.87 11.37
C LEU A 551 23.39 -3.68 9.86
N THR A 552 22.19 -3.72 9.28
CA THR A 552 21.95 -3.41 7.86
C THR A 552 21.71 -1.92 7.71
N GLU A 553 22.39 -1.32 6.74
CA GLU A 553 22.25 0.08 6.36
C GLU A 553 21.59 0.17 4.98
N GLU A 554 20.52 0.96 4.90
CA GLU A 554 19.76 1.22 3.67
C GLU A 554 19.83 2.72 3.37
N TRP A 555 20.65 3.12 2.41
CA TRP A 555 20.80 4.52 1.99
C TRP A 555 20.73 4.71 0.48
#